data_AF-A0A2S0HW42-F1
#
_entry.id   AF-A0A2S0HW42-F1
#
_cell.length_a   1.000
_cell.length_b   1.000
_cell.length_c   1.000
_cell.angle_alpha   90.00
_cell.angle_beta   90.00
_cell.angle_gamma   90.00
#
_symmetry.space_group_name_H-M   'P 1'
#
loop_
_entity.id
_entity.type
_entity.pdbx_description
1 polymer ?
#
loop_
_entity_poly.entity_id
_entity_poly.type
_entity_poly.pdbx_seq_one_letter_code
_entity_poly.pdbx_strand_id
1 'polypeptide(L)'
;MRSYRTYTIDEAKARMERYCAYRERCHKEVQQKLNEMRMIPEAIDLIIHHLITHNYLNETRYSTTFARGKFRIKKWGKQRIVRELKARDISQYNIKLALKEIPESEYYVAFHELSEKRWTQLDPETNLQKKKKKFSDYLLYRGWETNLIWDKLRELES
;
A
#
# COMPACT_ATOMS: atom_id res chain seq x y z
N MET A 1 20.17 22.59 -26.75
CA MET A 1 19.79 23.10 -25.40
C MET A 1 18.50 22.42 -24.97
N ARG A 2 18.48 21.67 -23.87
CA ARG A 2 17.21 21.18 -23.30
C ARG A 2 16.55 22.35 -22.58
N SER A 3 15.47 22.88 -23.14
CA SER A 3 14.60 23.82 -22.43
C SER A 3 13.86 23.05 -21.34
N TYR A 4 14.02 23.46 -20.09
CA TYR A 4 13.34 22.85 -18.95
C TYR A 4 12.16 23.73 -18.57
N ARG A 5 11.00 23.11 -18.33
CA ARG A 5 9.85 23.83 -17.81
C ARG A 5 10.14 24.21 -16.37
N THR A 6 10.26 25.51 -16.12
CA THR A 6 10.31 26.08 -14.77
C THR A 6 8.89 26.30 -14.26
N TYR A 7 8.75 26.34 -12.93
CA TYR A 7 7.48 26.61 -12.28
C TYR A 7 7.68 27.71 -11.25
N THR A 8 6.73 28.63 -11.16
CA THR A 8 6.64 29.48 -9.98
C THR A 8 6.10 28.68 -8.80
N ILE A 9 6.24 29.21 -7.59
CA ILE A 9 5.67 28.59 -6.38
C ILE A 9 4.15 28.40 -6.54
N ASP A 10 3.44 29.42 -7.03
CA ASP A 10 1.99 29.37 -7.18
C ASP A 10 1.54 28.35 -8.23
N GLU A 11 2.25 28.24 -9.35
CA GLU A 11 1.98 27.24 -10.37
C GLU A 11 2.21 25.81 -9.82
N ALA A 12 3.30 25.61 -9.08
CA ALA A 12 3.62 24.32 -8.48
C ALA A 12 2.62 23.93 -7.40
N LYS A 13 2.21 24.89 -6.56
CA LYS A 13 1.17 24.75 -5.55
C LYS A 13 -0.16 24.32 -6.17
N ALA A 14 -0.70 25.08 -7.13
CA ALA A 14 -1.95 24.76 -7.80
C ALA A 14 -1.90 23.41 -8.53
N ARG A 15 -0.70 22.99 -9.00
CA ARG A 15 -0.50 21.67 -9.59
C ARG A 15 -0.52 20.56 -8.54
N MET A 16 0.08 20.77 -7.37
CA MET A 16 0.08 19.77 -6.29
C MET A 16 -1.29 19.62 -5.63
N GLU A 17 -2.07 20.70 -5.51
CA GLU A 17 -3.46 20.64 -5.06
C GLU A 17 -4.27 19.69 -5.95
N ARG A 18 -4.22 19.88 -7.28
CA ARG A 18 -4.86 18.99 -8.26
C ARG A 18 -4.33 17.55 -8.17
N TYR A 19 -3.03 17.39 -7.97
CA TYR A 19 -2.39 16.07 -7.87
C TYR A 19 -2.87 15.28 -6.64
N CYS A 20 -3.06 15.96 -5.51
CA CYS A 20 -3.58 15.38 -4.26
C CYS A 20 -5.11 15.22 -4.27
N ALA A 21 -5.83 16.14 -4.93
CA ALA A 21 -7.28 16.05 -5.08
C ALA A 21 -7.71 14.88 -5.98
N TYR A 22 -6.90 14.52 -6.98
CA TYR A 22 -7.20 13.39 -7.88
C TYR A 22 -7.16 12.04 -7.15
N ARG A 23 -6.24 11.87 -6.19
CA ARG A 23 -6.17 10.70 -5.31
C ARG A 23 -5.24 11.00 -4.14
N GLU A 24 -5.45 10.28 -3.04
CA GLU A 24 -4.57 10.33 -1.89
C GLU A 24 -3.11 10.09 -2.27
N ARG A 25 -2.24 10.94 -1.71
CA ARG A 25 -0.78 10.91 -1.84
C ARG A 25 -0.15 10.90 -0.46
N CYS A 26 0.99 10.25 -0.33
CA CYS A 26 1.82 10.41 0.86
C CYS A 26 2.82 11.54 0.67
N HIS A 27 3.41 11.98 1.78
CA HIS A 27 4.39 13.06 1.81
C HIS A 27 5.56 12.77 0.86
N LYS A 28 6.12 11.56 0.91
CA LYS A 28 7.20 11.11 0.02
C LYS A 28 6.88 11.25 -1.47
N GLU A 29 5.66 10.90 -1.89
CA GLU A 29 5.23 11.01 -3.28
C GLU A 29 5.15 12.48 -3.74
N VAL A 30 4.62 13.37 -2.88
CA VAL A 30 4.52 14.80 -3.18
C VAL A 30 5.91 15.45 -3.24
N GLN A 31 6.77 15.14 -2.28
CA GLN A 31 8.14 15.63 -2.24
C GLN A 31 8.93 15.18 -3.47
N GLN A 32 8.84 13.91 -3.85
CA GLN A 32 9.44 13.39 -5.08
C GLN A 32 8.93 14.15 -6.31
N LYS A 33 7.61 14.42 -6.39
CA LYS A 33 7.03 15.15 -7.51
C LYS A 33 7.54 16.58 -7.63
N LEU A 34 7.71 17.27 -6.52
CA LEU A 34 8.26 18.63 -6.50
C LEU A 34 9.77 18.64 -6.83
N ASN A 35 10.52 17.63 -6.40
CA ASN A 35 11.91 17.42 -6.81
C ASN A 35 12.03 17.19 -8.32
N GLU A 36 11.14 16.38 -8.92
CA GLU A 36 11.07 16.20 -10.38
C GLU A 36 10.75 17.51 -11.12
N MET A 37 10.01 18.41 -10.46
CA MET A 37 9.74 19.76 -10.95
C MET A 37 10.91 20.74 -10.74
N ARG A 38 12.00 20.28 -10.13
CA ARG A 38 13.23 21.05 -9.83
C ARG A 38 12.98 22.25 -8.93
N MET A 39 12.02 22.13 -8.02
CA MET A 39 11.81 23.14 -6.97
C MET A 39 12.96 23.06 -5.96
N ILE A 40 13.39 24.21 -5.46
CA ILE A 40 14.38 24.28 -4.38
C ILE A 40 13.76 23.84 -3.04
N PRO A 41 14.55 23.36 -2.06
CA PRO A 41 14.03 22.84 -0.79
C PRO A 41 13.07 23.79 -0.07
N GLU A 42 13.39 25.09 -0.03
CA GLU A 42 12.58 26.11 0.63
C GLU A 42 11.19 26.24 0.00
N ALA A 43 11.11 26.14 -1.33
CA ALA A 43 9.84 26.15 -2.05
C ALA A 43 9.06 24.85 -1.85
N ILE A 44 9.75 23.71 -1.75
CA ILE A 44 9.12 22.41 -1.46
C ILE A 44 8.44 22.45 -0.09
N ASP A 45 9.15 22.90 0.94
CA ASP A 45 8.64 22.97 2.30
C ASP A 45 7.42 23.89 2.39
N LEU A 46 7.48 25.05 1.73
CA LEU A 46 6.35 25.99 1.69
C LEU A 46 5.12 25.38 1.02
N ILE A 47 5.29 24.68 -0.10
CA ILE A 47 4.19 24.02 -0.82
C ILE A 47 3.62 22.88 0.02
N ILE A 48 4.46 22.04 0.61
CA ILE A 48 4.02 20.92 1.46
C ILE A 48 3.25 21.43 2.66
N HIS A 49 3.77 22.45 3.35
CA HIS A 49 3.08 23.10 4.46
C HIS A 49 1.68 23.59 4.03
N HIS A 50 1.58 24.28 2.89
CA HIS A 50 0.28 24.71 2.36
C HIS A 50 -0.68 23.53 2.15
N LEU A 51 -0.21 22.45 1.53
CA LEU A 51 -1.05 21.27 1.23
C LEU A 51 -1.54 20.59 2.51
N ILE A 52 -0.72 20.54 3.56
CA ILE A 52 -1.10 20.00 4.86
C ILE A 52 -2.11 20.91 5.54
N THR A 53 -1.83 22.22 5.61
CA THR A 53 -2.70 23.21 6.25
C THR A 53 -4.09 23.27 5.62
N HIS A 54 -4.18 23.11 4.30
CA HIS A 54 -5.45 23.07 3.56
C HIS A 54 -5.98 21.63 3.38
N ASN A 55 -5.40 20.65 4.09
CA ASN A 55 -5.83 19.25 4.15
C ASN A 55 -5.87 18.50 2.79
N TYR A 56 -5.13 18.98 1.79
CA TYR A 56 -4.86 18.25 0.55
C TYR A 56 -3.93 17.06 0.79
N LEU A 57 -2.93 17.23 1.66
CA LEU A 57 -1.97 16.20 2.02
C LEU A 57 -2.20 15.75 3.46
N ASN A 58 -2.64 14.51 3.65
CA ASN A 58 -2.93 13.97 4.97
C ASN A 58 -2.45 12.51 5.06
N GLU A 59 -1.41 12.28 5.86
CA GLU A 59 -0.74 10.98 5.90
C GLU A 59 -1.58 9.89 6.59
N THR A 60 -2.40 10.26 7.57
CA THR A 60 -3.37 9.36 8.22
C THR A 60 -4.45 8.91 7.24
N ARG A 61 -5.00 9.86 6.46
CA ARG A 61 -6.01 9.58 5.43
C ARG A 61 -5.43 8.71 4.32
N TYR A 62 -4.18 8.98 3.92
CA TYR A 62 -3.46 8.15 2.96
C TYR A 62 -3.28 6.71 3.47
N SER A 63 -2.73 6.53 4.68
CA SER A 63 -2.36 5.20 5.19
C SER A 63 -3.59 4.31 5.37
N THR A 64 -4.66 4.85 5.94
CA THR A 64 -5.94 4.15 6.16
C THR A 64 -6.61 3.75 4.84
N THR A 65 -6.70 4.68 3.88
CA THR A 65 -7.23 4.40 2.54
C THR A 65 -6.38 3.37 1.80
N PHE A 66 -5.06 3.47 1.91
CA PHE A 66 -4.12 2.52 1.32
C PHE A 66 -4.34 1.11 1.87
N ALA A 67 -4.35 0.94 3.19
CA ALA A 67 -4.54 -0.36 3.83
C ALA A 67 -5.88 -0.99 3.43
N ARG A 68 -6.97 -0.24 3.55
CA ARG A 68 -8.32 -0.70 3.16
C ARG A 68 -8.37 -1.11 1.69
N GLY A 69 -7.85 -0.28 0.79
CA GLY A 69 -7.86 -0.56 -0.64
C GLY A 69 -7.01 -1.77 -1.02
N LYS A 70 -5.81 -1.91 -0.45
CA LYS A 70 -4.93 -3.07 -0.69
C LYS A 70 -5.51 -4.36 -0.14
N PHE A 71 -6.14 -4.31 1.03
CA PHE A 71 -6.83 -5.47 1.60
C PHE A 71 -8.04 -5.86 0.75
N ARG A 72 -8.99 -4.96 0.50
CA ARG A 72 -10.25 -5.30 -0.18
C ARG A 72 -10.06 -5.69 -1.64
N ILE A 73 -9.27 -4.92 -2.40
CA ILE A 73 -9.14 -5.09 -3.84
C ILE A 73 -8.03 -6.08 -4.18
N LYS A 74 -6.88 -5.98 -3.49
CA LYS A 74 -5.70 -6.80 -3.79
C LYS A 74 -5.53 -7.97 -2.84
N LYS A 75 -6.37 -8.15 -1.81
CA LYS A 75 -6.29 -9.27 -0.86
C LYS A 75 -4.86 -9.43 -0.29
N TRP A 76 -4.25 -8.30 0.06
CA TRP A 76 -2.95 -8.28 0.73
C TRP A 76 -3.13 -8.54 2.22
N GLY A 77 -2.23 -9.35 2.78
CA GLY A 77 -2.11 -9.54 4.23
C GLY A 77 -1.46 -8.33 4.90
N LYS A 78 -1.61 -8.24 6.23
CA LYS A 78 -1.12 -7.12 7.04
C LYS A 78 0.38 -6.90 6.89
N GLN A 79 1.17 -7.97 6.79
CA GLN A 79 2.64 -7.86 6.68
C GLN A 79 3.08 -7.10 5.42
N ARG A 80 2.42 -7.33 4.29
CA ARG A 80 2.74 -6.61 3.05
C ARG A 80 2.30 -5.16 3.13
N ILE A 81 1.11 -4.88 3.68
CA ILE A 81 0.62 -3.52 3.87
C ILE A 81 1.61 -2.72 4.73
N VAL A 82 2.06 -3.29 5.85
CA VAL A 82 3.07 -2.68 6.73
C VAL A 82 4.37 -2.39 5.98
N ARG A 83 4.91 -3.37 5.25
CA ARG A 83 6.17 -3.20 4.49
C ARG A 83 6.06 -2.06 3.47
N GLU A 84 4.94 -1.99 2.76
CA GLU A 84 4.69 -1.00 1.72
C GLU A 84 4.48 0.41 2.27
N LEU A 85 3.82 0.54 3.43
CA LEU A 85 3.70 1.82 4.13
C LEU A 85 5.07 2.26 4.69
N LYS A 86 5.86 1.35 5.27
CA LYS A 86 7.22 1.64 5.73
C LYS A 86 8.13 2.12 4.60
N ALA A 87 8.08 1.48 3.42
CA ALA A 87 8.87 1.90 2.26
C ALA A 87 8.53 3.33 1.76
N ARG A 88 7.35 3.84 2.15
CA ARG A 88 6.86 5.19 1.86
C ARG A 88 7.07 6.18 3.01
N ASP A 89 7.88 5.79 4.00
CA ASP A 89 8.24 6.57 5.18
C ASP A 89 7.04 6.95 6.06
N ILE A 90 5.96 6.16 6.01
CA ILE A 90 4.78 6.37 6.85
C ILE A 90 5.11 5.99 8.30
N SER A 91 4.76 6.87 9.23
CA SER A 91 5.04 6.68 10.66
C SER A 91 4.41 5.40 11.22
N GLN A 92 5.04 4.83 12.26
CA GLN A 92 4.50 3.65 12.94
C GLN A 92 3.11 3.89 13.52
N TYR A 93 2.82 5.10 13.97
CA TYR A 93 1.51 5.51 14.45
C TYR A 93 0.46 5.40 13.33
N ASN A 94 0.72 5.98 12.17
CA ASN A 94 -0.18 5.93 11.01
C ASN A 94 -0.35 4.53 10.45
N ILE A 95 0.68 3.67 10.54
CA ILE A 95 0.58 2.25 10.19
C ILE A 95 -0.37 1.53 11.15
N LYS A 96 -0.23 1.73 12.46
CA LYS A 96 -1.12 1.11 13.46
C LYS A 96 -2.57 1.51 13.24
N LEU A 97 -2.84 2.79 12.98
CA LEU A 97 -4.19 3.26 12.64
C LEU A 97 -4.71 2.60 11.35
N ALA A 98 -3.89 2.57 10.31
CA ALA A 98 -4.27 1.96 9.04
C ALA A 98 -4.62 0.46 9.15
N LEU A 99 -3.96 -0.28 10.03
CA LEU A 99 -4.27 -1.69 10.27
C LEU A 99 -5.56 -1.91 11.05
N LYS A 100 -6.00 -0.94 11.87
CA LYS A 100 -7.29 -1.01 12.57
C LYS A 100 -8.48 -0.94 11.62
N GLU A 101 -8.29 -0.38 10.43
CA GLU A 101 -9.29 -0.35 9.35
C GLU A 101 -9.56 -1.72 8.71
N ILE A 102 -8.85 -2.77 9.14
CA ILE A 102 -9.02 -4.14 8.68
C ILE A 102 -9.57 -4.96 9.86
N PRO A 103 -10.90 -5.15 9.93
CA PRO A 103 -11.51 -5.96 10.97
C PRO A 103 -10.93 -7.38 10.96
N GLU A 104 -10.72 -7.93 12.15
CA GLU A 104 -10.10 -9.25 12.30
C GLU A 104 -10.96 -10.36 11.68
N SER A 105 -12.28 -10.30 11.84
CA SER A 105 -13.22 -11.23 11.20
C SER A 105 -13.11 -11.19 9.67
N GLU A 106 -13.16 -10.00 9.07
CA GLU A 106 -12.99 -9.82 7.62
C GLU A 106 -11.63 -10.34 7.14
N TYR A 107 -10.58 -10.13 7.94
CA TYR A 107 -9.22 -10.56 7.62
C TYR A 107 -9.13 -12.08 7.44
N TYR A 108 -9.67 -12.84 8.40
CA TYR A 108 -9.68 -14.29 8.34
C TYR A 108 -10.57 -14.83 7.23
N VAL A 109 -11.77 -14.27 7.03
CA VAL A 109 -12.64 -14.65 5.91
C VAL A 109 -11.92 -14.46 4.58
N ALA A 110 -11.31 -13.29 4.36
CA ALA A 110 -10.58 -13.00 3.13
C ALA A 110 -9.38 -13.93 2.92
N PHE A 111 -8.70 -14.34 4.00
CA PHE A 111 -7.63 -15.33 3.95
C PHE A 111 -8.15 -16.69 3.47
N HIS A 112 -9.20 -17.21 4.12
CA HIS A 112 -9.79 -18.51 3.79
C HIS A 112 -10.26 -18.55 2.34
N GLU A 113 -11.07 -17.58 1.91
CA GLU A 113 -11.54 -17.48 0.52
C GLU A 113 -10.39 -17.44 -0.50
N LEU A 114 -9.36 -16.64 -0.23
CA LEU A 114 -8.21 -16.50 -1.13
C LEU A 114 -7.41 -17.80 -1.19
N SER A 115 -7.19 -18.43 -0.04
CA SER A 115 -6.41 -19.65 0.08
C SER A 115 -7.09 -20.82 -0.63
N GLU A 116 -8.37 -21.07 -0.38
CA GLU A 116 -9.14 -22.14 -1.03
C GLU A 116 -9.17 -21.95 -2.54
N LYS A 117 -9.51 -20.75 -2.99
CA LYS A 117 -9.47 -20.40 -4.42
C LYS A 117 -8.10 -20.67 -5.03
N ARG A 118 -7.02 -20.33 -4.32
CA ARG A 118 -5.65 -20.57 -4.81
C ARG A 118 -5.32 -22.06 -4.83
N TRP A 119 -5.78 -22.82 -3.85
CA TRP A 119 -5.55 -24.26 -3.78
C TRP A 119 -6.21 -24.97 -4.96
N THR A 120 -7.48 -24.68 -5.24
CA THR A 120 -8.24 -25.23 -6.38
C THR A 120 -7.59 -24.83 -7.73
N GLN A 121 -7.10 -23.60 -7.85
CA GLN A 121 -6.35 -23.17 -9.05
C GLN A 121 -5.08 -23.99 -9.30
N LEU A 122 -4.56 -24.68 -8.29
CA LEU A 122 -3.37 -25.52 -8.38
C LEU A 122 -3.70 -27.01 -8.50
N ASP A 123 -4.97 -27.41 -8.62
CA ASP A 123 -5.37 -28.81 -8.82
C ASP A 123 -4.71 -29.51 -10.01
N PRO A 124 -4.39 -28.82 -11.13
CA PRO A 124 -3.63 -29.46 -12.22
C PRO A 124 -2.19 -29.86 -11.86
N GLU A 125 -1.62 -29.38 -10.76
CA GLU A 125 -0.28 -29.77 -10.30
C GLU A 125 -0.34 -31.10 -9.54
N THR A 126 0.13 -32.16 -10.20
CA THR A 126 0.15 -33.52 -9.64
C THR A 126 1.19 -33.72 -8.54
N ASN A 127 2.28 -32.94 -8.56
CA ASN A 127 3.29 -33.03 -7.51
C ASN A 127 2.87 -32.20 -6.29
N LEU A 128 2.45 -32.89 -5.24
CA LEU A 128 1.97 -32.26 -4.01
C LEU A 128 2.98 -31.28 -3.39
N GLN A 129 4.27 -31.60 -3.36
CA GLN A 129 5.28 -30.71 -2.78
C GLN A 129 5.43 -29.42 -3.60
N LYS A 130 5.37 -29.51 -4.94
CA LYS A 130 5.35 -28.33 -5.82
C LYS A 130 4.07 -27.52 -5.64
N LYS A 131 2.91 -28.18 -5.47
CA LYS A 131 1.62 -27.54 -5.18
C LYS A 131 1.70 -26.71 -3.89
N LYS A 132 2.15 -27.33 -2.79
CA LYS A 132 2.36 -26.66 -1.49
C LYS A 132 3.30 -25.46 -1.61
N LYS A 133 4.44 -25.61 -2.27
CA LYS A 133 5.38 -24.50 -2.49
C LYS A 133 4.72 -23.34 -3.25
N LYS A 134 4.06 -23.61 -4.38
CA LYS A 134 3.36 -22.58 -5.18
C LYS A 134 2.23 -21.88 -4.42
N PHE A 135 1.57 -22.59 -3.52
CA PHE A 135 0.55 -22.06 -2.63
C PHE A 135 1.16 -21.13 -1.57
N SER A 136 2.17 -21.60 -0.83
CA SER A 136 2.85 -20.83 0.21
C SER A 136 3.53 -19.59 -0.36
N ASP A 137 4.28 -19.71 -1.44
CA ASP A 137 4.98 -18.59 -2.09
C ASP A 137 3.99 -17.49 -2.51
N TYR A 138 2.81 -17.87 -3.01
CA TYR A 138 1.76 -16.93 -3.40
C TYR A 138 1.21 -16.14 -2.22
N LEU A 139 0.91 -16.81 -1.10
CA LEU A 139 0.35 -16.18 0.09
C LEU A 139 1.40 -15.34 0.84
N LEU A 140 2.64 -15.85 0.95
CA LEU A 140 3.77 -15.11 1.51
C LEU A 140 4.07 -13.84 0.70
N TYR A 141 4.06 -13.92 -0.63
CA TYR A 141 4.22 -12.75 -1.50
C TYR A 141 3.13 -11.71 -1.25
N ARG A 142 1.90 -12.14 -0.95
CA ARG A 142 0.78 -11.26 -0.61
C ARG A 142 0.82 -10.75 0.83
N GLY A 143 1.73 -11.25 1.66
CA GLY A 143 1.98 -10.78 3.03
C GLY A 143 1.08 -11.39 4.08
N TRP A 144 0.58 -12.61 3.84
CA TRP A 144 -0.12 -13.38 4.86
C TRP A 144 0.88 -14.01 5.82
N GLU A 145 0.47 -14.15 7.07
CA GLU A 145 1.30 -14.66 8.15
C GLU A 145 1.58 -16.15 7.97
N THR A 146 2.83 -16.55 8.22
CA THR A 146 3.33 -17.91 7.98
C THR A 146 2.53 -18.97 8.76
N ASN A 147 2.12 -18.67 9.99
CA ASN A 147 1.30 -19.57 10.81
C ASN A 147 -0.05 -19.87 10.13
N LEU A 148 -0.75 -18.84 9.62
CA LEU A 148 -2.04 -19.04 8.93
C LEU A 148 -1.90 -19.92 7.70
N ILE A 149 -0.80 -19.75 6.95
CA ILE A 149 -0.51 -20.55 5.75
C ILE A 149 -0.32 -22.02 6.12
N TRP A 150 0.46 -22.31 7.17
CA TRP A 150 0.69 -23.68 7.63
C TRP A 150 -0.57 -24.34 8.20
N ASP A 151 -1.37 -23.58 8.97
CA ASP A 151 -2.64 -24.06 9.51
C ASP A 151 -3.59 -24.45 8.37
N LYS A 152 -3.72 -23.61 7.35
CA LYS A 152 -4.57 -23.90 6.18
C LYS A 152 -4.06 -25.05 5.34
N LEU A 153 -2.73 -25.22 5.19
CA LEU A 153 -2.18 -26.39 4.50
C LEU A 153 -2.56 -27.69 5.21
N ARG A 154 -2.46 -27.73 6.55
CA ARG A 154 -2.86 -28.91 7.34
C ARG A 154 -4.35 -29.21 7.18
N GLU A 155 -5.19 -28.18 7.18
CA GLU A 155 -6.63 -28.29 6.95
C GLU A 155 -6.95 -28.86 5.56
N LEU A 156 -6.29 -28.37 4.50
CA LEU A 156 -6.52 -28.81 3.12
C LEU A 156 -5.95 -30.21 2.79
N GLU A 157 -5.11 -30.74 3.66
CA GLU A 157 -4.55 -32.10 3.57
C GLU A 157 -5.36 -33.13 4.35
N SER A 158 -6.24 -32.68 5.26
CA SER A 158 -7.13 -33.54 6.04
C SER A 158 -8.34 -33.96 5.22
#